data_AF-A0A944QC96-F1
#
_entry.id   AF-A0A944QC96-F1
#
_cell.length_a   1.000
_cell.length_b   1.000
_cell.length_c   1.000
_cell.angle_alpha   90.00
_cell.angle_beta   90.00
_cell.angle_gamma   90.00
#
_symmetry.space_group_name_H-M   'P 1'
#
loop_
_entity.id
_entity.type
_entity.pdbx_description
1 polymer ?
#
loop_
_entity_poly.entity_id
_entity_poly.type
_entity_poly.pdbx_seq_one_letter_code
_entity_poly.pdbx_strand_id
1 'polypeptide(L)'
;MIKGANGPDRLVEDYLQALIDGDAEAALRISDPNIPEEERPLLSNAVYAKAGKRIDGFSLLSTTVTGDSAIVRAELRQSGRKTEVVYGLAKVDPELLDDRWRLTADASQPVTLTVDTAVEAVRVNGVEVPVTDAPDAYSRKSTLTLAAFPGEYTLALGVQEKYLAAVEAKAFVTIGTGKQAPDGAGLKTEASEALRAEVAQHVDVALAGCAASDKLSPENCPFSVYAFGDVRGVSWSVTRKPTYELLRSSDGGWRLSGGASGLAAVNYERNASWNKDKPDWKPDSDSDEFQLRGAVSIEGGKVIVELSRY
;
A
#
# COMPACT_ATOMS: atom_id res chain seq x y z
N MET A 1 -7.71 -5.75 -51.32
CA MET A 1 -6.92 -5.25 -50.18
C MET A 1 -6.39 -3.89 -50.60
N ILE A 2 -7.05 -2.79 -50.24
CA ILE A 2 -6.52 -1.46 -50.53
C ILE A 2 -5.49 -1.19 -49.43
N LYS A 3 -4.24 -1.58 -49.70
CA LYS A 3 -3.07 -1.13 -48.93
C LYS A 3 -2.82 0.34 -49.28
N GLY A 4 -3.70 1.22 -48.84
CA GLY A 4 -3.44 2.65 -48.83
C GLY A 4 -2.50 2.96 -47.68
N ALA A 5 -1.55 3.88 -47.87
CA ALA A 5 -0.62 4.30 -46.81
C ALA A 5 -1.32 4.82 -45.53
N ASN A 6 -2.62 5.13 -45.60
CA ASN A 6 -3.46 5.65 -44.53
C ASN A 6 -4.70 4.78 -44.24
N GLY A 7 -4.67 3.48 -44.58
CA GLY A 7 -5.80 2.58 -44.37
C GLY A 7 -6.12 2.30 -42.88
N PRO A 8 -7.32 1.79 -42.58
CA PRO A 8 -7.70 1.44 -41.20
C PRO A 8 -6.83 0.31 -40.62
N ASP A 9 -6.33 -0.59 -41.46
CA ASP A 9 -5.34 -1.61 -41.14
C ASP A 9 -4.01 -0.99 -40.66
N ARG A 10 -3.51 0.02 -41.39
CA ARG A 10 -2.27 0.71 -41.03
C ARG A 10 -2.37 1.41 -39.67
N LEU A 11 -3.51 2.05 -39.37
CA LEU A 11 -3.72 2.71 -38.08
C LEU A 11 -3.68 1.70 -36.92
N VAL A 12 -4.28 0.53 -37.09
CA VAL A 12 -4.26 -0.55 -36.09
C VAL A 12 -2.86 -1.15 -35.96
N GLU A 13 -2.14 -1.31 -37.07
CA GLU A 13 -0.72 -1.71 -37.04
C GLU A 13 0.12 -0.73 -36.23
N ASP A 14 0.00 0.58 -36.45
CA ASP A 14 0.73 1.60 -35.70
C ASP A 14 0.39 1.57 -34.21
N TYR A 15 -0.89 1.44 -33.88
CA TYR A 15 -1.34 1.33 -32.49
C TYR A 15 -0.71 0.11 -31.79
N LEU A 16 -0.78 -1.06 -32.43
CA LEU A 16 -0.25 -2.31 -31.86
C LEU A 16 1.28 -2.32 -31.79
N GLN A 17 1.94 -1.72 -32.78
CA GLN A 17 3.39 -1.60 -32.79
C GLN A 17 3.87 -0.70 -31.64
N ALA A 18 3.20 0.44 -31.41
CA ALA A 18 3.49 1.31 -30.27
C ALA A 18 3.39 0.56 -28.93
N LEU A 19 2.38 -0.31 -28.78
CA LEU A 19 2.25 -1.14 -27.58
C LEU A 19 3.39 -2.17 -27.41
N ILE A 20 3.85 -2.80 -28.50
CA ILE A 20 5.01 -3.70 -28.49
C ILE A 20 6.27 -2.94 -28.05
N ASP A 21 6.48 -1.78 -28.66
CA ASP A 21 7.66 -0.93 -28.44
C ASP A 21 7.66 -0.28 -27.05
N GLY A 22 6.52 -0.30 -26.35
CA GLY A 22 6.34 0.33 -25.05
C GLY A 22 6.13 1.83 -25.12
N ASP A 23 5.76 2.36 -26.30
CA ASP A 23 5.43 3.76 -26.54
C ASP A 23 3.92 3.99 -26.29
N ALA A 24 3.56 4.09 -25.01
CA ALA A 24 2.21 4.36 -24.57
C ALA A 24 1.68 5.71 -25.07
N GLU A 25 2.54 6.73 -25.20
CA GLU A 25 2.13 8.05 -25.68
C GLU A 25 1.77 8.04 -27.18
N ALA A 26 2.52 7.28 -28.00
CA ALA A 26 2.13 7.05 -29.39
C ALA A 26 0.82 6.26 -29.48
N ALA A 27 0.66 5.21 -28.68
CA ALA A 27 -0.57 4.42 -28.64
C ALA A 27 -1.78 5.29 -28.23
N LEU A 28 -1.64 6.13 -27.20
CA LEU A 28 -2.66 7.08 -26.74
C LEU A 28 -3.04 8.10 -27.81
N ARG A 29 -2.07 8.61 -28.57
CA ARG A 29 -2.34 9.59 -29.64
C ARG A 29 -3.16 8.99 -30.78
N ILE A 30 -3.04 7.68 -31.01
CA ILE A 30 -3.77 6.94 -32.03
C ILE A 30 -5.17 6.57 -31.53
N SER A 31 -5.29 6.13 -30.26
CA SER A 31 -6.57 5.71 -29.69
C SER A 31 -7.45 6.86 -29.19
N ASP A 32 -6.85 7.98 -28.77
CA ASP A 32 -7.48 9.18 -28.21
C ASP A 32 -8.68 8.89 -27.28
N PRO A 33 -8.47 8.10 -26.21
CA PRO A 33 -9.56 7.63 -25.37
C PRO A 33 -10.04 8.75 -24.42
N ASN A 34 -11.33 8.78 -24.13
CA ASN A 34 -11.93 9.78 -23.24
C ASN A 34 -11.77 9.40 -21.75
N ILE A 35 -10.52 9.29 -21.30
CA ILE A 35 -10.16 8.90 -19.92
C ILE A 35 -9.79 10.17 -19.11
N PRO A 36 -10.18 10.33 -17.85
CA PRO A 36 -9.70 11.45 -17.01
C PRO A 36 -8.18 11.43 -16.82
N GLU A 37 -7.54 12.59 -16.61
CA GLU A 37 -6.06 12.67 -16.51
C GLU A 37 -5.52 11.87 -15.31
N GLU A 38 -6.24 11.91 -14.20
CA GLU A 38 -5.98 11.17 -12.96
C GLU A 38 -5.99 9.64 -13.13
N GLU A 39 -6.70 9.12 -14.14
CA GLU A 39 -6.76 7.69 -14.46
C GLU A 39 -5.68 7.26 -15.46
N ARG A 40 -4.92 8.20 -16.05
CA ARG A 40 -3.90 7.92 -17.08
C ARG A 40 -2.44 7.69 -16.62
N PRO A 41 -2.04 7.69 -15.34
CA PRO A 41 -0.61 7.68 -15.00
C PRO A 41 0.13 6.44 -15.52
N LEU A 42 -0.56 5.30 -15.69
CA LEU A 42 0.04 4.08 -16.24
C LEU A 42 0.12 4.08 -17.78
N LEU A 43 -0.55 5.00 -18.45
CA LEU A 43 -0.52 5.19 -19.91
C LEU A 43 0.59 6.15 -20.34
N SER A 44 1.62 6.33 -19.50
CA SER A 44 2.80 7.14 -19.79
C SER A 44 3.98 6.27 -20.21
N ASN A 45 4.89 6.82 -21.02
CA ASN A 45 6.12 6.12 -21.42
C ASN A 45 7.01 5.79 -20.21
N ALA A 46 7.01 6.65 -19.19
CA ALA A 46 7.77 6.45 -17.96
C ALA A 46 7.39 5.16 -17.21
N VAL A 47 6.11 4.76 -17.29
CA VAL A 47 5.58 3.54 -16.67
C VAL A 47 5.58 2.37 -17.65
N TYR A 48 4.97 2.54 -18.83
CA TYR A 48 4.67 1.41 -19.72
C TYR A 48 5.91 0.82 -20.40
N ALA A 49 6.91 1.65 -20.73
CA ALA A 49 8.17 1.16 -21.31
C ALA A 49 8.92 0.19 -20.38
N LYS A 50 8.66 0.26 -19.07
CA LYS A 50 9.21 -0.64 -18.04
C LYS A 50 8.30 -1.82 -17.70
N ALA A 51 7.05 -1.85 -18.20
CA ALA A 51 6.15 -2.95 -17.95
C ALA A 51 6.71 -4.24 -18.56
N GLY A 52 6.70 -5.32 -17.79
CA GLY A 52 7.04 -6.66 -18.29
C GLY A 52 5.90 -7.24 -19.11
N LYS A 53 6.12 -8.37 -19.79
CA LYS A 53 5.04 -9.18 -20.40
C LYS A 53 3.98 -8.38 -21.17
N ARG A 54 4.39 -7.31 -21.86
CA ARG A 54 3.54 -6.57 -22.81
C ARG A 54 3.08 -7.50 -23.93
N ILE A 55 2.21 -7.00 -24.80
CA ILE A 55 2.02 -7.69 -26.07
C ILE A 55 3.37 -7.81 -26.78
N ASP A 56 3.63 -8.97 -27.35
CA ASP A 56 4.94 -9.35 -27.90
C ASP A 56 4.86 -9.71 -29.39
N GLY A 57 3.67 -9.60 -29.98
CA GLY A 57 3.43 -9.74 -31.41
C GLY A 57 1.96 -9.59 -31.77
N PHE A 58 1.69 -9.38 -33.06
CA PHE A 58 0.33 -9.40 -33.59
C PHE A 58 0.32 -9.88 -35.05
N SER A 59 -0.84 -10.29 -35.53
CA SER A 59 -1.13 -10.52 -36.95
C SER A 59 -2.51 -9.95 -37.27
N LEU A 60 -2.59 -9.10 -38.30
CA LEU A 60 -3.90 -8.71 -38.84
C LEU A 60 -4.53 -9.91 -39.57
N LEU A 61 -5.79 -10.18 -39.26
CA LEU A 61 -6.56 -11.30 -39.81
C LEU A 61 -7.44 -10.84 -40.97
N SER A 62 -8.14 -9.72 -40.78
CA SER A 62 -9.01 -9.15 -41.81
C SER A 62 -9.33 -7.68 -41.55
N THR A 63 -9.71 -7.00 -42.64
CA THR A 63 -10.15 -5.62 -42.62
C THR A 63 -11.39 -5.50 -43.50
N THR A 64 -12.47 -5.00 -42.92
CA THR A 64 -13.75 -4.78 -43.60
C THR A 64 -14.10 -3.30 -43.49
N VAL A 65 -14.28 -2.64 -44.63
CA VAL A 65 -14.69 -1.23 -44.71
C VAL A 65 -16.12 -1.17 -45.23
N THR A 66 -16.98 -0.44 -44.51
CA THR A 66 -18.40 -0.25 -44.85
C THR A 66 -18.75 1.23 -44.70
N GLY A 67 -18.79 1.96 -45.83
CA GLY A 67 -19.00 3.41 -45.82
C GLY A 67 -17.92 4.12 -45.01
N ASP A 68 -18.33 4.84 -43.97
CA ASP A 68 -17.46 5.63 -43.10
C ASP A 68 -16.99 4.86 -41.85
N SER A 69 -17.20 3.55 -41.82
CA SER A 69 -16.78 2.68 -40.71
C SER A 69 -15.90 1.54 -41.19
N ALA A 70 -14.99 1.07 -40.34
CA ALA A 70 -14.18 -0.10 -40.60
C ALA A 70 -14.04 -0.98 -39.37
N ILE A 71 -13.84 -2.28 -39.62
CA ILE A 71 -13.52 -3.28 -38.61
C ILE A 71 -12.21 -3.93 -39.01
N VAL A 72 -11.24 -3.93 -38.10
CA VAL A 72 -9.98 -4.66 -38.24
C VAL A 72 -9.93 -5.74 -37.18
N ARG A 73 -9.72 -6.99 -37.59
CA ARG A 73 -9.51 -8.13 -36.68
C ARG A 73 -8.03 -8.43 -36.59
N ALA A 74 -7.50 -8.56 -35.38
CA ALA A 74 -6.11 -8.90 -35.15
C ALA A 74 -5.98 -10.03 -34.14
N GLU A 75 -5.05 -10.95 -34.36
CA GLU A 75 -4.58 -11.89 -33.35
C GLU A 75 -3.40 -11.26 -32.63
N LEU A 76 -3.52 -11.02 -31.32
CA LEU A 76 -2.45 -10.50 -30.47
C LEU A 76 -1.80 -11.63 -29.70
N ARG A 77 -0.50 -11.49 -29.41
CA ARG A 77 0.28 -12.42 -28.59
C ARG A 77 0.78 -11.72 -27.33
N GLN A 78 0.63 -12.38 -26.19
CA GLN A 78 1.16 -11.92 -24.91
C GLN A 78 1.52 -13.13 -24.05
N SER A 79 2.78 -13.22 -23.62
CA SER A 79 3.24 -14.30 -22.73
C SER A 79 2.88 -15.70 -23.24
N GLY A 80 3.01 -15.91 -24.56
CA GLY A 80 2.71 -17.18 -25.22
C GLY A 80 1.22 -17.47 -25.47
N ARG A 81 0.30 -16.62 -25.02
CA ARG A 81 -1.14 -16.72 -25.34
C ARG A 81 -1.47 -15.89 -26.57
N LYS A 82 -2.36 -16.42 -27.41
CA LYS A 82 -2.93 -15.73 -28.57
C LYS A 82 -4.38 -15.36 -28.30
N THR A 83 -4.77 -14.14 -28.62
CA THR A 83 -6.12 -13.61 -28.38
C THR A 83 -6.56 -12.79 -29.58
N GLU A 84 -7.71 -13.13 -30.17
CA GLU A 84 -8.32 -12.31 -31.22
C GLU A 84 -8.97 -11.07 -30.60
N VAL A 85 -8.67 -9.90 -31.16
CA VAL A 85 -9.23 -8.60 -30.77
C VAL A 85 -9.81 -7.92 -32.01
N VAL A 86 -10.94 -7.25 -31.81
CA VAL A 86 -11.66 -6.52 -32.86
C VAL A 86 -11.53 -5.03 -32.61
N TYR A 87 -11.00 -4.30 -33.59
CA TYR A 87 -10.87 -2.85 -33.57
C TYR A 87 -11.95 -2.23 -34.45
N GLY A 88 -12.77 -1.36 -33.87
CA GLY A 88 -13.69 -0.51 -34.60
C GLY A 88 -13.02 0.82 -34.96
N LEU A 89 -13.25 1.29 -36.19
CA LEU A 89 -12.74 2.54 -36.69
C LEU A 89 -13.84 3.34 -37.39
N ALA A 90 -13.73 4.67 -37.31
CA ALA A 90 -14.58 5.60 -38.03
C ALA A 90 -13.72 6.55 -38.89
N LYS A 91 -14.23 6.93 -40.06
CA LYS A 91 -13.59 7.92 -40.92
C LYS A 91 -13.68 9.31 -40.25
N VAL A 92 -12.60 10.07 -40.32
CA VAL A 92 -12.50 11.45 -39.86
C VAL A 92 -12.79 12.35 -41.06
N ASP A 93 -13.72 13.29 -40.91
CA ASP A 93 -14.17 14.21 -41.97
C ASP A 93 -14.54 13.49 -43.28
N PRO A 94 -15.60 12.66 -43.28
CA PRO A 94 -15.94 11.79 -44.41
C PRO A 94 -16.26 12.54 -45.73
N GLU A 95 -16.48 13.86 -45.65
CA GLU A 95 -16.69 14.74 -46.79
C GLU A 95 -15.39 15.08 -47.55
N LEU A 96 -14.22 14.84 -46.94
CA LEU A 96 -12.91 15.06 -47.56
C LEU A 96 -12.45 13.81 -48.31
N LEU A 97 -11.73 14.01 -49.43
CA LEU A 97 -11.18 12.91 -50.25
C LEU A 97 -9.99 12.19 -49.62
N ASP A 98 -9.46 12.70 -48.49
CA ASP A 98 -8.39 12.07 -47.73
C ASP A 98 -8.99 11.12 -46.70
N ASP A 99 -8.88 9.82 -46.96
CA ASP A 99 -9.31 8.77 -46.04
C ASP A 99 -8.46 8.79 -44.76
N ARG A 100 -8.92 9.52 -43.75
CA ARG A 100 -8.37 9.51 -42.39
C ARG A 100 -9.26 8.67 -41.48
N TRP A 101 -8.66 7.89 -40.59
CA TRP A 101 -9.38 6.99 -39.69
C TRP A 101 -9.03 7.30 -38.24
N ARG A 102 -9.96 7.01 -37.32
CA ARG A 102 -9.74 7.01 -35.87
C ARG A 102 -10.28 5.73 -35.25
N LEU A 103 -9.66 5.25 -34.17
CA LEU A 103 -10.21 4.17 -33.36
C LEU A 103 -11.48 4.65 -32.63
N THR A 104 -12.47 3.77 -32.49
CA THR A 104 -13.73 4.07 -31.79
C THR A 104 -13.86 3.37 -30.44
N ALA A 105 -12.89 2.53 -30.05
CA ALA A 105 -12.94 1.75 -28.82
C ALA A 105 -11.74 2.07 -27.93
N ASP A 106 -12.00 2.21 -26.63
CA ASP A 106 -10.97 2.34 -25.61
C ASP A 106 -10.25 1.00 -25.46
N ALA A 107 -8.97 0.97 -25.82
CA ALA A 107 -8.16 -0.23 -25.75
C ALA A 107 -7.37 -0.35 -24.43
N SER A 108 -7.51 0.61 -23.51
CA SER A 108 -7.02 0.52 -22.13
C SER A 108 -8.02 -0.22 -21.23
N GLN A 109 -7.51 -0.92 -20.23
CA GLN A 109 -8.32 -1.63 -19.24
C GLN A 109 -8.18 -0.97 -17.87
N PRO A 110 -9.28 -0.85 -17.10
CA PRO A 110 -9.17 -0.41 -15.72
C PRO A 110 -8.45 -1.48 -14.90
N VAL A 111 -7.49 -1.05 -14.11
CA VAL A 111 -6.74 -1.85 -13.15
C VAL A 111 -6.98 -1.24 -11.78
N THR A 112 -7.52 -2.05 -10.88
CA THR A 112 -7.68 -1.67 -9.48
C THR A 112 -6.48 -2.13 -8.69
N LEU A 113 -5.79 -1.18 -8.08
CA LEU A 113 -4.67 -1.39 -7.18
C LEU A 113 -5.13 -1.17 -5.75
N THR A 114 -4.74 -2.04 -4.84
CA THR A 114 -5.11 -1.91 -3.42
C THR A 114 -3.87 -1.88 -2.53
N VAL A 115 -3.95 -1.11 -1.46
CA VAL A 115 -3.00 -1.15 -0.36
C VAL A 115 -3.81 -1.44 0.90
N ASP A 116 -3.35 -2.36 1.73
CA ASP A 116 -4.06 -2.77 2.94
C ASP A 116 -4.10 -1.71 4.05
N THR A 117 -3.63 -0.50 3.76
CA THR A 117 -3.67 0.67 4.60
C THR A 117 -3.77 1.96 3.79
N ALA A 118 -4.00 3.07 4.47
CA ALA A 118 -4.05 4.39 3.88
C ALA A 118 -2.62 4.84 3.56
N VAL A 119 -2.42 5.21 2.30
CA VAL A 119 -1.17 5.74 1.76
C VAL A 119 -1.50 6.93 0.86
N GLU A 120 -0.57 7.87 0.75
CA GLU A 120 -0.73 9.07 -0.09
C GLU A 120 -0.34 8.81 -1.54
N ALA A 121 0.58 7.86 -1.77
CA ALA A 121 1.03 7.48 -3.10
C ALA A 121 1.51 6.03 -3.16
N VAL A 122 1.46 5.46 -4.35
CA VAL A 122 2.11 4.20 -4.71
C VAL A 122 3.15 4.45 -5.79
N ARG A 123 4.07 3.50 -5.99
CA ARG A 123 4.94 3.49 -7.16
C ARG A 123 4.56 2.36 -8.10
N VAL A 124 4.44 2.67 -9.38
CA VAL A 124 4.24 1.68 -10.44
C VAL A 124 5.38 1.76 -11.43
N ASN A 125 6.11 0.64 -11.59
CA ASN A 125 7.38 0.58 -12.33
C ASN A 125 8.37 1.69 -11.95
N GLY A 126 8.38 2.05 -10.66
CA GLY A 126 9.24 3.09 -10.08
C GLY A 126 8.79 4.53 -10.30
N VAL A 127 7.64 4.77 -10.94
CA VAL A 127 7.03 6.11 -11.06
C VAL A 127 6.02 6.30 -9.95
N GLU A 128 6.05 7.46 -9.29
CA GLU A 128 5.11 7.78 -8.22
C GLU A 128 3.73 8.16 -8.78
N VAL A 129 2.69 7.58 -8.20
CA VAL A 129 1.29 7.77 -8.57
C VAL A 129 0.50 8.12 -7.30
N PRO A 130 -0.10 9.31 -7.24
CA PRO A 130 -0.86 9.73 -6.05
C PRO A 130 -2.13 8.89 -5.88
N VAL A 131 -2.48 8.61 -4.63
CA VAL A 131 -3.79 8.06 -4.27
C VAL A 131 -4.74 9.24 -4.08
N THR A 132 -5.66 9.44 -5.02
CA THR A 132 -6.61 10.56 -4.99
C THR A 132 -7.91 10.23 -4.27
N ASP A 133 -8.28 8.95 -4.22
CA ASP A 133 -9.47 8.50 -3.53
C ASP A 133 -9.25 8.48 -2.02
N ALA A 134 -10.26 8.93 -1.27
CA ALA A 134 -10.24 8.80 0.18
C ALA A 134 -10.14 7.32 0.58
N PRO A 135 -9.33 6.97 1.59
CA PRO A 135 -9.24 5.60 2.05
C PRO A 135 -10.61 5.13 2.54
N ASP A 136 -10.92 3.85 2.30
CA ASP A 136 -12.21 3.28 2.71
C ASP A 136 -12.46 3.52 4.20
N ALA A 137 -13.63 4.05 4.53
CA ALA A 137 -13.90 4.54 5.89
C ALA A 137 -13.85 3.42 6.95
N TYR A 138 -14.12 2.18 6.55
CA TYR A 138 -14.18 1.03 7.45
C TYR A 138 -12.87 0.24 7.48
N SER A 139 -12.33 -0.09 6.31
CA SER A 139 -11.13 -0.91 6.17
C SER A 139 -9.84 -0.10 6.15
N ARG A 140 -9.92 1.23 6.02
CA ARG A 140 -8.78 2.16 5.91
C ARG A 140 -7.83 1.82 4.76
N LYS A 141 -8.30 1.09 3.75
CA LYS A 141 -7.50 0.71 2.59
C LYS A 141 -7.49 1.82 1.56
N SER A 142 -6.33 2.09 0.98
CA SER A 142 -6.23 2.88 -0.24
C SER A 142 -6.55 2.00 -1.45
N THR A 143 -7.37 2.52 -2.35
CA THR A 143 -7.68 1.89 -3.64
C THR A 143 -7.47 2.91 -4.74
N LEU A 144 -6.93 2.48 -5.88
CA LEU A 144 -6.78 3.30 -7.07
C LEU A 144 -7.31 2.52 -8.26
N THR A 145 -8.11 3.17 -9.11
CA THR A 145 -8.52 2.59 -10.39
C THR A 145 -7.87 3.38 -11.51
N LEU A 146 -6.97 2.73 -12.26
CA LEU A 146 -6.16 3.37 -13.29
C LEU A 146 -6.36 2.66 -14.63
N ALA A 147 -6.33 3.40 -15.73
CA ALA A 147 -6.30 2.82 -17.06
C ALA A 147 -4.88 2.30 -17.36
N ALA A 148 -4.79 1.08 -17.87
CA ALA A 148 -3.52 0.44 -18.22
C ALA A 148 -3.60 -0.29 -19.57
N PHE A 149 -2.50 -0.30 -20.31
CA PHE A 149 -2.33 -1.21 -21.45
C PHE A 149 -1.94 -2.62 -20.98
N PRO A 150 -2.10 -3.66 -21.82
CA PRO A 150 -1.67 -5.01 -21.47
C PRO A 150 -0.18 -5.09 -21.12
N GLY A 151 0.13 -5.70 -19.98
CA GLY A 151 1.48 -5.75 -19.41
C GLY A 151 1.49 -6.20 -17.95
N GLU A 152 2.67 -6.52 -17.44
CA GLU A 152 2.96 -6.77 -16.02
C GLU A 152 3.56 -5.50 -15.41
N TYR A 153 2.93 -5.00 -14.35
CA TYR A 153 3.32 -3.80 -13.64
C TYR A 153 3.78 -4.15 -12.24
N THR A 154 4.96 -3.67 -11.86
CA THR A 154 5.50 -3.80 -10.51
C THR A 154 4.98 -2.66 -9.65
N LEU A 155 4.41 -3.02 -8.50
CA LEU A 155 3.82 -2.12 -7.52
C LEU A 155 4.70 -2.07 -6.28
N ALA A 156 4.91 -0.88 -5.75
CA ALA A 156 5.62 -0.64 -4.49
C ALA A 156 4.99 0.53 -3.74
N LEU A 157 5.38 0.72 -2.47
CA LEU A 157 4.99 1.91 -1.71
C LEU A 157 5.62 3.19 -2.31
N GLY A 158 4.93 4.32 -2.11
CA GLY A 158 5.44 5.67 -2.37
C GLY A 158 6.73 5.95 -1.59
N VAL A 159 7.53 6.91 -2.07
CA VAL A 159 8.84 7.21 -1.45
C VAL A 159 8.68 7.82 -0.05
N GLN A 160 7.57 8.51 0.20
CA GLN A 160 7.29 9.20 1.45
C GLN A 160 6.76 8.28 2.57
N GLU A 161 6.53 7.00 2.29
CA GLU A 161 5.98 6.03 3.24
C GLU A 161 7.05 5.52 4.23
N LYS A 162 7.69 6.45 4.98
CA LYS A 162 8.82 6.19 5.88
C LYS A 162 8.56 5.03 6.86
N TYR A 163 7.35 4.98 7.41
CA TYR A 163 7.02 4.05 8.50
C TYR A 163 6.43 2.72 8.03
N LEU A 164 6.16 2.58 6.73
CA LEU A 164 5.62 1.37 6.14
C LEU A 164 6.69 0.64 5.31
N ALA A 165 6.62 -0.68 5.32
CA ALA A 165 7.35 -1.53 4.40
C ALA A 165 6.36 -2.44 3.68
N ALA A 166 6.63 -2.75 2.41
CA ALA A 166 5.86 -3.72 1.66
C ALA A 166 6.78 -4.46 0.70
N VAL A 167 6.48 -5.74 0.47
CA VAL A 167 7.07 -6.49 -0.65
C VAL A 167 6.40 -6.02 -1.94
N GLU A 168 7.19 -5.83 -2.99
CA GLU A 168 6.65 -5.45 -4.29
C GLU A 168 5.62 -6.47 -4.78
N ALA A 169 4.50 -5.97 -5.27
CA ALA A 169 3.44 -6.78 -5.88
C ALA A 169 3.49 -6.66 -7.40
N LYS A 170 2.88 -7.62 -8.11
CA LYS A 170 2.78 -7.58 -9.57
C LYS A 170 1.32 -7.60 -9.99
N ALA A 171 0.92 -6.65 -10.82
CA ALA A 171 -0.37 -6.66 -11.50
C ALA A 171 -0.16 -7.07 -12.96
N PHE A 172 -0.87 -8.10 -13.41
CA PHE A 172 -0.79 -8.57 -14.78
C PHE A 172 -2.08 -8.26 -15.54
N VAL A 173 -1.99 -7.35 -16.50
CA VAL A 173 -3.10 -6.91 -17.36
C VAL A 173 -3.06 -7.72 -18.65
N THR A 174 -4.09 -8.54 -18.86
CA THR A 174 -4.20 -9.43 -20.03
C THR A 174 -4.96 -8.78 -21.18
N ILE A 175 -4.67 -9.20 -22.42
CA ILE A 175 -5.48 -8.81 -23.57
C ILE A 175 -6.93 -9.27 -23.37
N GLY A 176 -7.91 -8.39 -23.64
CA GLY A 176 -9.32 -8.76 -23.80
C GLY A 176 -10.07 -9.11 -22.51
N THR A 177 -9.45 -9.03 -21.33
CA THR A 177 -10.20 -8.98 -20.07
C THR A 177 -11.02 -7.69 -20.06
N GLY A 178 -12.36 -7.82 -20.01
CA GLY A 178 -13.26 -6.68 -19.80
C GLY A 178 -13.00 -6.00 -18.45
N LYS A 179 -13.92 -5.14 -18.00
CA LYS A 179 -13.82 -4.30 -16.77
C LYS A 179 -13.58 -5.03 -15.42
N GLN A 180 -13.20 -6.31 -15.41
CA GLN A 180 -12.77 -7.02 -14.21
C GLN A 180 -11.27 -6.79 -14.02
N ALA A 181 -10.94 -6.16 -12.88
CA ALA A 181 -9.56 -6.00 -12.46
C ALA A 181 -8.86 -7.37 -12.37
N PRO A 182 -7.55 -7.46 -12.68
CA PRO A 182 -6.79 -8.67 -12.39
C PRO A 182 -6.88 -9.00 -10.89
N ASP A 183 -7.22 -10.24 -10.56
CA ASP A 183 -7.20 -10.71 -9.16
C ASP A 183 -5.80 -10.48 -8.54
N GLY A 184 -5.75 -9.87 -7.36
CA GLY A 184 -4.56 -9.92 -6.49
C GLY A 184 -3.53 -8.79 -6.63
N ALA A 185 -3.83 -7.68 -7.30
CA ALA A 185 -2.97 -6.49 -7.31
C ALA A 185 -3.06 -5.69 -6.00
N GLY A 186 -2.50 -6.24 -4.92
CA GLY A 186 -2.53 -5.65 -3.59
C GLY A 186 -1.16 -5.59 -2.93
N LEU A 187 -0.80 -4.44 -2.36
CA LEU A 187 0.34 -4.31 -1.45
C LEU A 187 -0.10 -4.65 -0.02
N LYS A 188 0.65 -5.55 0.60
CA LYS A 188 0.54 -5.82 2.04
C LYS A 188 1.62 -5.06 2.78
N THR A 189 1.21 -4.31 3.81
CA THR A 189 2.11 -3.44 4.55
C THR A 189 2.47 -4.00 5.92
N GLU A 190 3.72 -3.79 6.30
CA GLU A 190 4.29 -4.10 7.60
C GLU A 190 4.98 -2.87 8.18
N ALA A 191 5.30 -2.91 9.47
CA ALA A 191 6.09 -1.87 10.10
C ALA A 191 7.48 -1.85 9.46
N SER A 192 7.95 -0.67 9.05
CA SER A 192 9.33 -0.49 8.60
C SER A 192 10.34 -0.65 9.73
N GLU A 193 11.60 -0.88 9.39
CA GLU A 193 12.71 -0.82 10.37
C GLU A 193 12.82 0.54 11.05
N ALA A 194 12.53 1.63 10.34
CA ALA A 194 12.53 2.97 10.92
C ALA A 194 11.45 3.10 12.02
N LEU A 195 10.23 2.60 11.76
CA LEU A 195 9.17 2.58 12.76
C LEU A 195 9.55 1.70 13.96
N ARG A 196 10.07 0.49 13.71
CA ARG A 196 10.50 -0.44 14.76
C ARG A 196 11.56 0.18 15.67
N ALA A 197 12.55 0.86 15.09
CA ALA A 197 13.62 1.52 15.82
C ALA A 197 13.11 2.69 16.68
N GLU A 198 12.26 3.56 16.12
CA GLU A 198 11.68 4.67 16.87
C GLU A 198 10.79 4.16 18.02
N VAL A 199 9.89 3.22 17.73
CA VAL A 199 9.04 2.59 18.76
C VAL A 199 9.89 1.99 19.89
N ALA A 200 10.99 1.29 19.57
CA ALA A 200 11.88 0.74 20.59
C ALA A 200 12.49 1.82 21.50
N GLN A 201 12.90 2.96 20.94
CA GLN A 201 13.38 4.08 21.75
C GLN A 201 12.29 4.66 22.65
N HIS A 202 11.08 4.85 22.11
CA HIS A 202 9.95 5.36 22.90
C HIS A 202 9.51 4.39 24.00
N VAL A 203 9.53 3.09 23.74
CA VAL A 203 9.27 2.04 24.75
C VAL A 203 10.31 2.09 25.86
N ASP A 204 11.60 2.17 25.52
CA ASP A 204 12.67 2.26 26.52
C ASP A 204 12.55 3.51 27.40
N VAL A 205 12.22 4.66 26.79
CA VAL A 205 11.95 5.92 27.52
C VAL A 205 10.73 5.77 28.44
N ALA A 206 9.64 5.18 27.95
CA ALA A 206 8.43 4.97 28.73
C ALA A 206 8.68 4.03 29.93
N LEU A 207 9.37 2.91 29.73
CA LEU A 207 9.74 1.98 30.80
C LEU A 207 10.70 2.61 31.81
N ALA A 208 11.64 3.44 31.37
CA ALA A 208 12.51 4.20 32.27
C ALA A 208 11.70 5.21 33.11
N GLY A 209 10.73 5.90 32.49
CA GLY A 209 9.79 6.77 33.20
C GLY A 209 8.96 6.02 34.24
N CYS A 210 8.49 4.81 33.90
CA CYS A 210 7.81 3.93 34.85
C CYS A 210 8.71 3.51 36.01
N ALA A 211 9.97 3.16 35.72
CA ALA A 211 10.93 2.77 36.75
C ALA A 211 11.34 3.93 37.68
N ALA A 212 11.21 5.18 37.20
CA ALA A 212 11.44 6.38 38.00
C ALA A 212 10.25 6.78 38.90
N SER A 213 9.11 6.08 38.79
CA SER A 213 7.93 6.37 39.62
C SER A 213 8.14 5.95 41.08
N ASP A 214 7.59 6.75 41.99
CA ASP A 214 7.53 6.51 43.42
C ASP A 214 6.22 5.83 43.88
N LYS A 215 5.39 5.36 42.94
CA LYS A 215 4.13 4.65 43.21
C LYS A 215 4.32 3.15 43.01
N LEU A 216 3.67 2.32 43.84
CA LEU A 216 3.60 0.86 43.62
C LEU A 216 2.72 0.47 42.42
N SER A 217 1.86 1.38 41.96
CA SER A 217 1.08 1.20 40.73
C SER A 217 1.17 2.48 39.90
N PRO A 218 2.29 2.68 39.18
CA PRO A 218 2.45 3.85 38.33
C PRO A 218 1.38 3.86 37.23
N GLU A 219 0.84 5.04 36.95
CA GLU A 219 -0.15 5.23 35.88
C GLU A 219 0.54 5.04 34.51
N ASN A 220 -0.18 4.48 33.54
CA ASN A 220 0.32 4.19 32.19
C ASN A 220 1.58 3.30 32.14
N CYS A 221 1.77 2.47 33.16
CA CYS A 221 2.88 1.53 33.24
C CYS A 221 2.39 0.08 33.23
N PRO A 222 3.15 -0.81 32.57
CA PRO A 222 2.72 -2.17 32.34
C PRO A 222 2.90 -3.08 33.57
N PHE A 223 3.57 -2.59 34.62
CA PHE A 223 3.80 -3.31 35.86
C PHE A 223 3.22 -2.58 37.07
N SER A 224 2.80 -3.34 38.08
CA SER A 224 2.36 -2.83 39.38
C SER A 224 2.39 -3.93 40.43
N VAL A 225 2.61 -3.56 41.69
CA VAL A 225 2.40 -4.45 42.82
C VAL A 225 1.40 -3.84 43.79
N TYR A 226 0.88 -4.66 44.70
CA TYR A 226 -0.01 -4.23 45.75
C TYR A 226 0.61 -4.51 47.11
N ALA A 227 0.57 -3.51 48.01
CA ALA A 227 0.98 -3.67 49.39
C ALA A 227 -0.11 -3.13 50.32
N PHE A 228 -0.30 -3.79 51.47
CA PHE A 228 -1.22 -3.35 52.50
C PHE A 228 -0.58 -2.27 53.39
N GLY A 229 -1.35 -1.26 53.78
CA GLY A 229 -0.91 -0.20 54.68
C GLY A 229 -0.13 0.92 53.99
N ASP A 230 0.45 1.81 54.78
CA ASP A 230 1.23 2.93 54.24
C ASP A 230 2.57 2.43 53.70
N VAL A 231 2.97 2.97 52.55
CA VAL A 231 4.21 2.64 51.85
C VAL A 231 5.00 3.91 51.54
N ARG A 232 6.33 3.80 51.59
CA ARG A 232 7.25 4.87 51.16
C ARG A 232 8.53 4.32 50.54
N GLY A 233 9.32 5.19 49.94
CA GLY A 233 10.64 4.83 49.40
C GLY A 233 10.58 3.82 48.26
N VAL A 234 9.53 3.88 47.44
CA VAL A 234 9.34 2.98 46.31
C VAL A 234 10.43 3.24 45.27
N SER A 235 11.11 2.17 44.85
CA SER A 235 12.12 2.19 43.81
C SER A 235 11.95 1.00 42.90
N TRP A 236 11.61 1.27 41.64
CA TRP A 236 11.44 0.25 40.61
C TRP A 236 12.73 0.01 39.83
N SER A 237 12.88 -1.20 39.32
CA SER A 237 13.91 -1.57 38.35
C SER A 237 13.38 -2.62 37.39
N VAL A 238 13.49 -2.36 36.08
CA VAL A 238 13.20 -3.37 35.05
C VAL A 238 14.41 -4.29 34.94
N THR A 239 14.33 -5.46 35.58
CA THR A 239 15.44 -6.43 35.66
C THR A 239 15.53 -7.32 34.43
N ARG A 240 14.41 -7.52 33.73
CA ARG A 240 14.35 -8.18 32.43
C ARG A 240 13.48 -7.37 31.48
N LYS A 241 14.02 -6.98 30.33
CA LYS A 241 13.26 -6.27 29.29
C LYS A 241 12.27 -7.23 28.62
N PRO A 242 11.02 -6.79 28.37
CA PRO A 242 10.08 -7.57 27.56
C PRO A 242 10.49 -7.57 26.08
N THR A 243 9.97 -8.52 25.32
CA THR A 243 9.91 -8.43 23.86
C THR A 243 8.47 -8.22 23.41
N TYR A 244 8.26 -7.78 22.17
CA TYR A 244 6.95 -7.47 21.62
C TYR A 244 6.96 -7.53 20.10
N GLU A 245 5.77 -7.65 19.52
CA GLU A 245 5.52 -7.48 18.09
C GLU A 245 4.74 -6.19 17.84
N LEU A 246 5.01 -5.57 16.69
CA LEU A 246 4.24 -4.45 16.16
C LEU A 246 3.19 -5.01 15.20
N LEU A 247 1.95 -5.03 15.66
CA LEU A 247 0.83 -5.55 14.89
C LEU A 247 -0.05 -4.41 14.40
N ARG A 248 -0.72 -4.61 13.25
CA ARG A 248 -1.70 -3.65 12.78
C ARG A 248 -2.93 -3.63 13.70
N SER A 249 -3.41 -2.43 13.98
CA SER A 249 -4.66 -2.19 14.69
C SER A 249 -5.80 -1.92 13.70
N SER A 250 -7.04 -2.21 14.12
CA SER A 250 -8.23 -2.03 13.29
C SER A 250 -8.55 -0.57 12.98
N ASP A 251 -8.03 0.36 13.78
CA ASP A 251 -8.15 1.81 13.57
C ASP A 251 -7.15 2.36 12.52
N GLY A 252 -6.32 1.50 11.93
CA GLY A 252 -5.26 1.88 11.00
C GLY A 252 -3.95 2.25 11.71
N GLY A 253 -3.88 2.26 13.04
CA GLY A 253 -2.64 2.42 13.79
C GLY A 253 -1.84 1.12 13.93
N TRP A 254 -0.89 1.15 14.85
CA TRP A 254 -0.09 0.02 15.27
C TRP A 254 -0.36 -0.28 16.74
N ARG A 255 -0.10 -1.52 17.17
CA ARG A 255 -0.19 -1.90 18.58
C ARG A 255 0.97 -2.80 18.97
N LEU A 256 1.43 -2.64 20.20
CA LEU A 256 2.40 -3.52 20.85
C LEU A 256 1.65 -4.70 21.43
N SER A 257 2.08 -5.92 21.11
CA SER A 257 1.43 -7.13 21.60
C SER A 257 2.35 -8.34 21.46
N GLY A 258 2.05 -9.39 22.23
CA GLY A 258 2.81 -10.64 22.17
C GLY A 258 4.20 -10.51 22.78
N GLY A 259 5.10 -11.44 22.41
CA GLY A 259 6.46 -11.49 22.92
C GLY A 259 6.59 -12.10 24.33
N ALA A 260 7.84 -12.10 24.81
CA ALA A 260 8.23 -12.64 26.11
C ALA A 260 8.06 -11.58 27.20
N SER A 261 7.62 -12.04 28.38
CA SER A 261 7.38 -11.15 29.52
C SER A 261 8.66 -10.52 30.07
N GLY A 262 8.56 -9.24 30.38
CA GLY A 262 9.54 -8.51 31.19
C GLY A 262 9.37 -8.83 32.67
N LEU A 263 10.32 -8.37 33.48
CA LEU A 263 10.26 -8.48 34.94
C LEU A 263 10.65 -7.13 35.55
N ALA A 264 9.77 -6.57 36.35
CA ALA A 264 10.01 -5.37 37.14
C ALA A 264 10.12 -5.78 38.60
N ALA A 265 11.22 -5.42 39.26
CA ALA A 265 11.39 -5.59 40.70
C ALA A 265 11.18 -4.23 41.39
N VAL A 266 10.62 -4.26 42.59
CA VAL A 266 10.40 -3.06 43.39
C VAL A 266 10.87 -3.29 44.81
N ASN A 267 11.57 -2.29 45.34
CA ASN A 267 11.92 -2.20 46.76
C ASN A 267 11.15 -1.04 47.37
N TYR A 268 10.64 -1.22 48.59
CA TYR A 268 9.92 -0.19 49.32
C TYR A 268 9.99 -0.43 50.83
N GLU A 269 9.49 0.51 51.62
CA GLU A 269 9.26 0.33 53.05
C GLU A 269 7.75 0.30 53.33
N ARG A 270 7.30 -0.67 54.12
CA ARG A 270 5.91 -0.80 54.57
C ARG A 270 5.79 -0.49 56.05
N ASN A 271 4.74 0.22 56.43
CA ASN A 271 4.40 0.42 57.84
C ASN A 271 3.77 -0.85 58.42
N ALA A 272 4.51 -1.56 59.27
CA ALA A 272 4.05 -2.77 59.96
C ALA A 272 3.23 -2.47 61.24
N SER A 273 3.12 -1.20 61.63
CA SER A 273 2.40 -0.78 62.84
C SER A 273 0.91 -0.55 62.56
N TRP A 274 0.07 -1.05 63.46
CA TRP A 274 -1.37 -0.75 63.49
C TRP A 274 -1.68 0.62 64.13
N ASN A 275 -0.67 1.27 64.73
CA ASN A 275 -0.79 2.60 65.31
C ASN A 275 -0.17 3.65 64.36
N LYS A 276 -1.03 4.48 63.76
CA LYS A 276 -0.63 5.52 62.80
C LYS A 276 0.34 6.57 63.40
N ASP A 277 0.30 6.80 64.71
CA ASP A 277 1.16 7.77 65.39
C ASP A 277 2.55 7.19 65.75
N LYS A 278 2.74 5.88 65.56
CA LYS A 278 4.00 5.16 65.81
C LYS A 278 4.29 4.20 64.66
N PRO A 279 4.67 4.72 63.48
CA PRO A 279 4.96 3.87 62.34
C PRO A 279 6.19 2.98 62.61
N ASP A 280 6.12 1.73 62.18
CA ASP A 280 7.26 0.78 62.18
C ASP A 280 7.57 0.39 60.74
N TRP A 281 8.42 1.20 60.09
CA TRP A 281 8.81 1.00 58.70
C TRP A 281 9.76 -0.19 58.58
N LYS A 282 9.38 -1.18 57.77
CA LYS A 282 10.20 -2.34 57.44
C LYS A 282 10.49 -2.38 55.95
N PRO A 283 11.73 -2.68 55.52
CA PRO A 283 12.02 -2.97 54.13
C PRO A 283 11.18 -4.15 53.64
N ASP A 284 10.71 -4.05 52.41
CA ASP A 284 9.96 -5.08 51.71
C ASP A 284 10.28 -4.99 50.21
N SER A 285 10.03 -6.08 49.48
CA SER A 285 10.32 -6.14 48.05
C SER A 285 9.37 -7.09 47.36
N ASP A 286 9.01 -6.76 46.12
CA ASP A 286 8.16 -7.60 45.29
C ASP A 286 8.61 -7.52 43.83
N SER A 287 7.98 -8.29 42.97
CA SER A 287 8.23 -8.25 41.52
C SER A 287 6.96 -8.52 40.74
N ASP A 288 6.87 -7.91 39.57
CA ASP A 288 5.77 -8.13 38.64
C ASP A 288 6.31 -8.58 37.28
N GLU A 289 5.76 -9.69 36.78
CA GLU A 289 6.03 -10.19 35.44
C GLU A 289 4.99 -9.61 34.50
N PHE A 290 5.44 -8.80 33.53
CA PHE A 290 4.55 -8.00 32.70
C PHE A 290 4.77 -8.25 31.21
N GLN A 291 3.70 -8.10 30.43
CA GLN A 291 3.78 -8.06 28.97
C GLN A 291 3.72 -6.62 28.49
N LEU A 292 4.44 -6.32 27.40
CA LEU A 292 4.33 -5.01 26.80
C LEU A 292 3.10 -4.94 25.90
N ARG A 293 2.20 -4.02 26.23
CA ARG A 293 0.99 -3.72 25.46
C ARG A 293 0.86 -2.22 25.31
N GLY A 294 0.25 -1.79 24.22
CA GLY A 294 0.07 -0.36 23.99
C GLY A 294 -0.35 -0.02 22.57
N ALA A 295 -0.80 1.21 22.40
CA ALA A 295 -1.08 1.79 21.09
C ALA A 295 0.16 2.51 20.56
N VAL A 296 0.32 2.49 19.24
CA VAL A 296 1.35 3.22 18.52
C VAL A 296 0.67 4.00 17.39
N SER A 297 0.71 5.32 17.50
CA SER A 297 0.18 6.25 16.50
C SER A 297 1.30 7.08 15.86
N ILE A 298 1.02 7.61 14.68
CA ILE A 298 1.91 8.54 13.97
C ILE A 298 1.14 9.84 13.79
N GLU A 299 1.55 10.88 14.50
CA GLU A 299 0.89 12.19 14.48
C GLU A 299 1.89 13.26 14.04
N GLY A 300 1.58 13.99 12.97
CA GLY A 300 2.48 15.01 12.43
C GLY A 300 3.89 14.48 12.11
N GLY A 301 3.99 13.21 11.69
CA GLY A 301 5.25 12.53 11.38
C GLY A 301 6.03 12.03 12.60
N LYS A 302 5.50 12.17 13.82
CA LYS A 302 6.13 11.70 15.06
C LYS A 302 5.47 10.43 15.56
N VAL A 303 6.29 9.48 15.99
CA VAL A 303 5.83 8.25 16.65
C VAL A 303 5.43 8.57 18.09
N ILE A 304 4.23 8.14 18.47
CA ILE A 304 3.71 8.21 19.83
C ILE A 304 3.46 6.78 20.31
N VAL A 305 3.95 6.45 21.51
CA VAL A 305 3.74 5.14 22.14
C VAL A 305 3.03 5.34 23.46
N GLU A 306 1.86 4.71 23.60
CA GLU A 306 1.06 4.73 24.82
C GLU A 306 1.01 3.31 25.38
N LEU A 307 1.72 3.08 26.49
CA LEU A 307 1.72 1.78 27.15
C LEU A 307 0.41 1.56 27.89
N SER A 308 -0.10 0.34 27.80
CA SER A 308 -1.26 -0.15 28.54
C SER A 308 -0.83 -1.29 29.47
N ARG A 309 -1.53 -1.39 30.61
CA ARG A 309 -1.42 -2.54 31.51
C ARG A 309 -2.22 -3.75 31.01
N TYR A 310 -3.21 -3.54 30.14
CA TYR A 310 -4.14 -4.56 29.63
C TYR A 310 -4.21 -4.59 28.10
#